data_AF-A0A3B8IRM3-F1
#
_entry.id   AF-A0A3B8IRM3-F1
#
_cell.length_a   1.000
_cell.length_b   1.000
_cell.length_c   1.000
_cell.angle_alpha   90.00
_cell.angle_beta   90.00
_cell.angle_gamma   90.00
#
_symmetry.space_group_name_H-M   'P 1'
#
loop_
_entity.id
_entity.type
_entity.pdbx_description
1 polymer ?
#
loop_
_entity_poly.entity_id
_entity_poly.type
_entity_poly.pdbx_seq_one_letter_code
_entity_poly.pdbx_strand_id
1 'polypeptide(L)'
;MKEYYISSFGILLREKIKVKQFAIILFGSLFLWLSPAAAQDQKRKAVYLELAGSGGLGSVNYEQSFAERGIADFTWRAGFSMAPIDPNNGVGLVFPVMVNTLVGPEAHQLEVGLGQGLTVTTRGSIHLLALAGLGYRYQSASSPWFFRATYTPLISYLLGSQWQHWGGLSLGYTISSPSK
;
A
#
# COMPACT_ATOMS: atom_id res chain seq x y z
N MET A 1 13.28 19.98 41.30
CA MET A 1 13.59 19.79 39.86
C MET A 1 13.52 18.33 39.38
N LYS A 2 13.58 17.30 40.26
CA LYS A 2 13.49 15.87 39.85
C LYS A 2 12.05 15.35 39.62
N GLU A 3 11.03 15.94 40.23
CA GLU A 3 9.63 15.45 40.15
C GLU A 3 8.93 15.71 38.81
N TYR A 4 9.28 16.79 38.11
CA TYR A 4 8.69 17.11 36.79
C TYR A 4 9.10 16.11 35.70
N TYR A 5 10.29 15.51 35.79
CA TYR A 5 10.78 14.56 34.78
C TYR A 5 10.06 13.20 34.85
N ILE A 6 9.68 12.76 36.05
CA ILE A 6 9.01 11.47 36.26
C ILE A 6 7.56 11.53 35.75
N SER A 7 6.89 12.66 35.95
CA SER A 7 5.53 12.90 35.44
C SER A 7 5.47 12.91 33.91
N SER A 8 6.37 13.65 33.25
CA SER A 8 6.41 13.75 31.78
C SER A 8 6.78 12.42 31.11
N PHE A 9 7.65 11.60 31.72
CA PHE A 9 8.01 10.29 31.18
C PHE A 9 6.85 9.28 31.25
N GLY A 10 6.07 9.31 32.34
CA GLY A 10 4.89 8.45 32.50
C GLY A 10 3.74 8.77 31.53
N ILE A 11 3.55 10.05 31.21
CA ILE A 11 2.57 10.51 30.20
C ILE A 11 2.98 10.03 28.80
N LEU A 12 4.26 10.23 28.44
CA LEU A 12 4.78 9.86 27.13
C LEU A 12 4.76 8.35 26.89
N LEU A 13 5.02 7.55 27.94
CA LEU A 13 4.92 6.09 27.89
C LEU A 13 3.47 5.62 27.72
N ARG A 14 2.51 6.24 28.44
CA ARG A 14 1.08 5.96 28.30
C ARG A 14 0.54 6.29 26.92
N GLU A 15 0.98 7.39 26.30
CA GLU A 15 0.59 7.74 24.93
C GLU A 15 1.12 6.74 23.90
N LYS A 16 2.39 6.34 23.99
CA LYS A 16 2.97 5.32 23.10
C LYS A 16 2.27 3.96 23.24
N ILE A 17 1.86 3.58 24.46
CA ILE A 17 1.11 2.34 24.72
C ILE A 17 -0.30 2.43 24.11
N LYS A 18 -1.00 3.56 24.25
CA LYS A 18 -2.32 3.78 23.64
C LYS A 18 -2.27 3.74 22.12
N VAL A 19 -1.24 4.32 21.48
CA VAL A 19 -1.06 4.27 20.02
C VAL A 19 -0.80 2.84 19.53
N LYS A 20 0.02 2.06 20.25
CA LYS A 20 0.24 0.63 19.94
C LYS A 20 -1.04 -0.20 20.06
N GLN A 21 -1.81 0.01 21.13
CA GLN A 21 -3.08 -0.68 21.35
C GLN A 21 -4.12 -0.30 20.29
N PHE A 22 -4.18 0.98 19.91
CA PHE A 22 -5.04 1.46 18.84
C PHE A 22 -4.66 0.86 17.48
N ALA A 23 -3.38 0.77 17.16
CA ALA A 23 -2.89 0.13 15.93
C ALA A 23 -3.21 -1.38 15.91
N ILE A 24 -3.08 -2.08 17.03
CA ILE A 24 -3.45 -3.51 17.16
C ILE A 24 -4.96 -3.71 16.99
N ILE A 25 -5.79 -2.82 17.56
CA ILE A 25 -7.26 -2.87 17.41
C ILE A 25 -7.65 -2.58 15.97
N LEU A 26 -7.02 -1.62 15.31
CA LEU A 26 -7.24 -1.32 13.89
C LEU A 26 -6.89 -2.54 13.02
N PHE A 27 -5.74 -3.18 13.28
CA PHE A 27 -5.28 -4.36 12.56
C PHE A 27 -6.15 -5.60 12.82
N GLY A 28 -6.61 -5.79 14.06
CA GLY A 28 -7.52 -6.88 14.44
C GLY A 28 -8.93 -6.71 13.87
N SER A 29 -9.43 -5.46 13.79
CA SER A 29 -10.72 -5.17 13.16
C SER A 29 -10.70 -5.42 11.65
N LEU A 30 -9.57 -5.21 10.97
CA LEU A 30 -9.42 -5.48 9.54
C LEU A 30 -9.52 -6.99 9.23
N PHE A 31 -9.10 -7.86 10.16
CA PHE A 31 -9.20 -9.31 10.02
C PHE A 31 -10.63 -9.85 10.18
N LEU A 32 -11.50 -9.14 10.91
CA LEU A 32 -12.90 -9.57 11.11
C LEU A 32 -13.80 -9.30 9.89
N TRP A 33 -13.32 -8.57 8.88
CA TRP A 33 -13.99 -8.40 7.58
C TRP A 33 -13.66 -9.50 6.56
N LEU A 34 -12.79 -10.45 6.89
CA LEU A 34 -12.38 -11.55 6.00
C LEU A 34 -13.27 -12.80 6.09
N SER A 35 -14.50 -12.69 6.62
CA SER A 35 -15.47 -13.78 6.56
C SER A 35 -15.79 -14.14 5.11
N PRO A 36 -15.52 -15.37 4.62
CA PRO A 36 -15.85 -15.78 3.28
C PRO A 36 -17.32 -16.21 3.26
N ALA A 37 -18.23 -15.24 3.21
CA ALA A 37 -19.66 -15.50 3.10
C ALA A 37 -20.29 -14.61 2.02
N ALA A 38 -20.03 -14.94 0.76
CA ALA A 38 -20.90 -14.67 -0.37
C ALA A 38 -20.33 -15.38 -1.61
N ALA A 39 -21.22 -15.72 -2.54
CA ALA A 39 -20.97 -16.37 -3.82
C ALA A 39 -19.67 -15.92 -4.49
N GLN A 40 -19.06 -16.84 -5.26
CA GLN A 40 -17.85 -16.62 -6.03
C GLN A 40 -18.11 -15.65 -7.19
N ASP A 41 -18.33 -14.39 -6.83
CA ASP A 41 -18.34 -13.25 -7.73
C ASP A 41 -16.95 -13.18 -8.35
N GLN A 42 -16.89 -13.09 -9.68
CA GLN A 42 -15.61 -13.06 -10.41
C GLN A 42 -14.95 -11.71 -10.19
N LYS A 43 -14.27 -11.58 -9.05
CA LYS A 43 -13.54 -10.38 -8.67
C LYS A 43 -12.45 -10.08 -9.69
N ARG A 44 -12.31 -8.80 -10.05
CA ARG A 44 -11.28 -8.37 -11.00
C ARG A 44 -9.89 -8.63 -10.40
N LYS A 45 -9.01 -9.25 -11.18
CA LYS A 45 -7.61 -9.53 -10.82
C LYS A 45 -6.69 -8.94 -11.87
N ALA A 46 -5.55 -8.42 -11.44
CA ALA A 46 -4.57 -7.86 -12.36
C ALA A 46 -3.14 -8.09 -11.86
N VAL A 47 -2.21 -8.11 -12.80
CA VAL A 47 -0.76 -8.07 -12.55
C VAL A 47 -0.17 -6.91 -13.31
N TYR A 48 0.81 -6.23 -12.73
CA TYR A 48 1.43 -5.08 -13.39
C TYR A 48 2.88 -4.84 -12.95
N LEU A 49 3.63 -4.20 -13.84
CA LEU A 49 4.94 -3.67 -13.55
C LEU A 49 4.80 -2.20 -13.17
N GLU A 50 5.50 -1.76 -12.13
CA GLU A 50 5.55 -0.36 -11.69
C GLU A 50 7.00 0.11 -11.61
N LEU A 51 7.31 1.20 -12.30
CA LEU A 51 8.60 1.88 -12.27
C LEU A 51 8.51 3.09 -11.34
N ALA A 52 9.55 3.35 -10.55
CA ALA A 52 9.69 4.53 -9.68
C ALA A 52 8.51 4.80 -8.71
N GLY A 53 7.83 3.74 -8.26
CA GLY A 53 6.67 3.85 -7.37
C GLY A 53 6.96 3.41 -5.94
N SER A 54 5.97 2.78 -5.34
CA SER A 54 5.95 2.30 -3.96
C SER A 54 6.99 1.22 -3.63
N GLY A 55 7.43 0.47 -4.64
CA GLY A 55 8.51 -0.51 -4.54
C GLY A 55 9.89 0.08 -4.78
N GLY A 56 10.01 1.39 -5.00
CA GLY A 56 11.25 2.04 -5.44
C GLY A 56 11.40 1.99 -6.97
N LEU A 57 12.59 1.64 -7.46
CA LEU A 57 12.93 1.77 -8.89
C LEU A 57 12.07 0.91 -9.83
N GLY A 58 11.67 -0.29 -9.39
CA GLY A 58 10.89 -1.21 -10.21
C GLY A 58 10.24 -2.30 -9.36
N SER A 59 8.98 -2.65 -9.62
CA SER A 59 8.27 -3.69 -8.87
C SER A 59 7.28 -4.47 -9.74
N VAL A 60 7.02 -5.71 -9.33
CA VAL A 60 5.92 -6.52 -9.85
C VAL A 60 4.81 -6.49 -8.81
N ASN A 61 3.57 -6.32 -9.24
CA ASN A 61 2.43 -6.16 -8.35
C ASN A 61 1.27 -7.05 -8.80
N TYR A 62 0.56 -7.55 -7.81
CA TYR A 62 -0.74 -8.19 -7.96
C TYR A 62 -1.81 -7.30 -7.33
N GLU A 63 -2.91 -7.09 -8.03
CA GLU A 63 -4.09 -6.36 -7.56
C GLU A 63 -5.32 -7.26 -7.66
N GLN A 64 -6.18 -7.20 -6.65
CA GLN A 64 -7.49 -7.84 -6.68
C GLN A 64 -8.56 -6.93 -6.10
N SER A 65 -9.68 -6.83 -6.82
CA SER A 65 -10.90 -6.17 -6.34
C SER A 65 -11.55 -7.00 -5.26
N PHE A 66 -12.09 -6.37 -4.22
CA PHE A 66 -12.77 -7.06 -3.14
C PHE A 66 -14.18 -6.55 -2.89
N ALA A 67 -14.50 -5.33 -3.33
CA ALA A 67 -15.85 -4.77 -3.29
C ALA A 67 -16.02 -3.73 -4.40
N GLU A 68 -17.19 -3.71 -5.04
CA GLU A 68 -17.56 -2.71 -6.04
C GLU A 68 -18.82 -1.98 -5.57
N ARG A 69 -18.86 -0.66 -5.72
CA ARG A 69 -19.98 0.22 -5.32
C ARG A 69 -20.17 1.34 -6.33
N GLY A 70 -21.04 1.12 -7.30
CA GLY A 70 -21.34 2.10 -8.35
C GLY A 70 -20.11 2.41 -9.19
N ILE A 71 -19.62 3.65 -9.14
CA ILE A 71 -18.42 4.10 -9.88
C ILE A 71 -17.10 3.87 -9.13
N ALA A 72 -17.17 3.31 -7.91
CA ALA A 72 -16.01 3.06 -7.07
C ALA A 72 -15.75 1.56 -6.95
N ASP A 73 -14.51 1.15 -7.19
CA ASP A 73 -14.03 -0.20 -7.00
C ASP A 73 -12.91 -0.21 -5.95
N PHE A 74 -13.03 -1.09 -4.97
CA PHE A 74 -12.10 -1.23 -3.86
C PHE A 74 -11.20 -2.42 -4.10
N THR A 75 -9.89 -2.17 -4.15
CA THR A 75 -8.87 -3.18 -4.43
C THR A 75 -7.85 -3.29 -3.32
N TRP A 76 -7.27 -4.47 -3.17
CA TRP A 76 -6.02 -4.63 -2.43
C TRP A 76 -4.92 -4.99 -3.41
N ARG A 77 -3.70 -4.59 -3.09
CA ARG A 77 -2.50 -4.94 -3.85
C ARG A 77 -1.38 -5.43 -2.95
N ALA A 78 -0.59 -6.34 -3.49
CA ALA A 78 0.67 -6.78 -2.92
C ALA A 78 1.74 -6.77 -4.02
N GLY A 79 2.87 -6.13 -3.73
CA GLY A 79 3.99 -6.03 -4.66
C GLY A 79 5.26 -6.67 -4.12
N PHE A 80 6.22 -6.81 -5.02
CA PHE A 80 7.57 -7.24 -4.72
C PHE A 80 8.56 -6.41 -5.54
N SER A 81 9.62 -5.97 -4.88
CA SER A 81 10.75 -5.30 -5.50
C SER A 81 12.07 -5.71 -4.83
N MET A 82 13.14 -5.55 -5.58
CA MET A 82 14.50 -5.63 -5.08
C MET A 82 15.23 -4.36 -5.49
N ALA A 83 15.81 -3.64 -4.52
CA ALA A 83 16.56 -2.43 -4.80
C ALA A 83 17.80 -2.35 -3.90
N PRO A 84 18.95 -1.86 -4.42
CA PRO A 84 20.07 -1.49 -3.56
C PRO A 84 19.65 -0.35 -2.64
N ILE A 85 19.79 -0.52 -1.33
CA ILE A 85 19.39 0.49 -0.34
C ILE A 85 20.56 1.41 -0.05
N ASP A 86 21.64 0.85 0.49
CA ASP A 86 22.92 1.53 0.72
C ASP A 86 24.04 0.49 0.91
N PRO A 87 25.33 0.89 0.83
CA PRO A 87 26.45 -0.03 0.99
C PRO A 87 26.51 -0.76 2.35
N ASN A 88 25.86 -0.23 3.38
CA ASN A 88 25.82 -0.80 4.73
C ASN A 88 24.68 -1.81 4.89
N ASN A 89 23.58 -1.67 4.14
CA ASN A 89 22.39 -2.50 4.21
C ASN A 89 22.25 -3.51 3.06
N GLY A 90 22.96 -3.33 1.94
CA GLY A 90 22.92 -4.24 0.80
C GLY A 90 21.65 -4.09 -0.04
N VAL A 91 21.06 -5.22 -0.43
CA VAL A 91 19.82 -5.26 -1.24
C VAL A 91 18.63 -5.32 -0.30
N GLY A 92 17.66 -4.45 -0.51
CA GLY A 92 16.36 -4.47 0.15
C GLY A 92 15.36 -5.27 -0.67
N LEU A 93 14.74 -6.26 -0.04
CA LEU A 93 13.53 -6.92 -0.52
C LEU A 93 12.33 -6.12 -0.04
N VAL A 94 11.62 -5.45 -0.94
CA VAL A 94 10.53 -4.52 -0.62
C VAL A 94 9.20 -5.16 -0.96
N PHE A 95 8.30 -5.17 0.01
CA PHE A 95 6.96 -5.74 -0.07
C PHE A 95 5.91 -4.65 0.19
N PRO A 96 5.53 -3.84 -0.82
CA PRO A 96 4.46 -2.87 -0.67
C PRO A 96 3.09 -3.57 -0.68
N VAL A 97 2.29 -3.33 0.35
CA VAL A 97 0.90 -3.79 0.45
C VAL A 97 0.01 -2.58 0.62
N MET A 98 -1.03 -2.43 -0.22
CA MET A 98 -1.96 -1.30 -0.13
C MET A 98 -3.41 -1.72 -0.37
N VAL A 99 -4.32 -0.92 0.16
CA VAL A 99 -5.74 -0.89 -0.22
C VAL A 99 -5.97 0.37 -1.02
N ASN A 100 -6.61 0.25 -2.16
CA ASN A 100 -6.89 1.35 -3.07
C ASN A 100 -8.39 1.43 -3.39
N THR A 101 -8.82 2.61 -3.79
CA THR A 101 -10.13 2.85 -4.41
C THR A 101 -9.90 3.43 -5.79
N LEU A 102 -10.46 2.78 -6.81
CA LEU A 102 -10.51 3.26 -8.17
C LEU A 102 -11.88 3.90 -8.40
N VAL A 103 -11.91 5.19 -8.70
CA VAL A 103 -13.15 5.96 -8.87
C VAL A 103 -13.16 6.59 -10.24
N GLY A 104 -14.15 6.27 -11.05
CA GLY A 104 -14.34 6.97 -12.32
C GLY A 104 -15.13 6.17 -13.36
N PRO A 105 -15.53 6.83 -14.44
CA PRO A 105 -16.32 6.22 -15.49
C PRO A 105 -15.45 5.34 -16.38
N GLU A 106 -15.99 4.16 -16.72
CA GLU A 106 -15.53 3.27 -17.78
C GLU A 106 -14.02 3.03 -17.83
N ALA A 107 -13.30 3.85 -18.60
CA ALA A 107 -11.88 3.69 -18.90
C ALA A 107 -10.96 4.59 -18.09
N HIS A 108 -11.48 5.61 -17.42
CA HIS A 108 -10.68 6.63 -16.74
C HIS A 108 -10.98 6.59 -15.25
N GLN A 109 -9.99 6.22 -14.45
CA GLN A 109 -10.16 5.99 -13.02
C GLN A 109 -9.12 6.81 -12.25
N LEU A 110 -9.59 7.56 -11.26
CA LEU A 110 -8.76 8.12 -10.20
C LEU A 110 -8.46 7.01 -9.19
N GLU A 111 -7.19 6.83 -8.83
CA GLU A 111 -6.76 5.90 -7.80
C GLU A 111 -6.37 6.67 -6.54
N VAL A 112 -6.91 6.27 -5.39
CA VAL A 112 -6.44 6.73 -4.08
C VAL A 112 -6.20 5.52 -3.21
N GLY A 113 -5.06 5.47 -2.52
CA GLY A 113 -4.69 4.30 -1.74
C GLY A 113 -3.83 4.60 -0.53
N LEU A 114 -3.86 3.67 0.42
CA LEU A 114 -3.06 3.68 1.64
C LEU A 114 -2.55 2.28 1.92
N GLY A 115 -1.38 2.18 2.57
CA GLY A 115 -0.85 0.90 2.98
C GLY A 115 0.50 0.96 3.67
N GLN A 116 1.22 -0.15 3.61
CA GLN A 116 2.45 -0.39 4.33
C GLN A 116 3.47 -1.09 3.42
N GLY A 117 4.67 -0.55 3.36
CA GLY A 117 5.84 -1.19 2.79
C GLY A 117 6.66 -1.82 3.90
N LEU A 118 6.99 -3.09 3.73
CA LEU A 118 7.98 -3.81 4.52
C LEU A 118 9.23 -3.98 3.66
N THR A 119 10.38 -3.57 4.17
CA THR A 119 11.67 -3.84 3.56
C THR A 119 12.51 -4.72 4.48
N VAL A 120 12.98 -5.86 3.95
CA VAL A 120 13.97 -6.71 4.61
C VAL A 120 15.26 -6.64 3.83
N THR A 121 16.35 -6.23 4.47
CA THR A 121 17.64 -6.11 3.81
C THR A 121 18.43 -7.42 3.92
N THR A 122 19.30 -7.69 2.94
CA THR A 122 20.18 -8.87 2.96
C THR A 122 21.16 -8.89 4.14
N ARG A 123 21.31 -7.76 4.84
CA ARG A 123 22.11 -7.63 6.07
C ARG A 123 21.29 -7.59 7.35
N GLY A 124 20.01 -7.95 7.28
CA GLY A 124 19.16 -8.22 8.45
C GLY A 124 18.40 -7.01 9.01
N SER A 125 18.45 -5.86 8.35
CA SER A 125 17.67 -4.68 8.75
C SER A 125 16.22 -4.82 8.27
N ILE A 126 15.28 -4.38 9.11
CA ILE A 126 13.85 -4.35 8.79
C ILE A 126 13.38 -2.90 8.83
N HIS A 127 12.70 -2.46 7.78
CA HIS A 127 12.12 -1.12 7.69
C HIS A 127 10.63 -1.19 7.38
N LEU A 128 9.87 -0.34 8.04
CA LEU A 128 8.43 -0.18 7.83
C LEU A 128 8.15 1.26 7.39
N LEU A 129 7.58 1.40 6.20
CA LEU A 129 7.17 2.69 5.64
C LEU A 129 5.67 2.69 5.37
N ALA A 130 4.94 3.68 5.88
CA ALA A 130 3.57 3.86 5.43
C ALA A 130 3.57 4.38 4.00
N LEU A 131 2.59 3.93 3.23
CA LEU A 131 2.43 4.25 1.83
C LEU A 131 1.12 5.01 1.66
N ALA A 132 1.16 6.11 0.92
CA ALA A 132 -0.04 6.68 0.34
C ALA A 132 0.10 6.70 -1.18
N GLY A 133 -1.01 6.76 -1.89
CA GLY A 133 -1.07 6.75 -3.33
C GLY A 133 -2.18 7.66 -3.84
N LEU A 134 -1.83 8.50 -4.81
CA LEU A 134 -2.79 9.23 -5.64
C LEU A 134 -2.38 8.98 -7.09
N GLY A 135 -3.30 8.51 -7.92
CA GLY A 135 -2.97 8.14 -9.28
C GLY A 135 -4.12 8.29 -10.24
N TYR A 136 -3.78 8.08 -11.50
CA TYR A 136 -4.70 8.03 -12.60
C TYR A 136 -4.43 6.75 -13.39
N ARG A 137 -5.47 5.98 -13.64
CA ARG A 137 -5.45 4.74 -14.40
C ARG A 137 -6.32 4.89 -15.63
N TYR A 138 -5.77 4.48 -16.77
CA TYR A 138 -6.48 4.33 -18.01
C TYR A 138 -6.56 2.85 -18.40
N GLN A 139 -7.77 2.37 -18.64
CA GLN A 139 -8.04 1.01 -19.13
C GLN A 139 -9.24 1.00 -20.06
N SER A 140 -9.04 0.81 -21.36
CA SER A 140 -10.16 0.68 -22.29
C SER A 140 -11.08 -0.49 -21.91
N ALA A 141 -12.39 -0.34 -22.07
CA ALA A 141 -13.37 -1.40 -21.81
C ALA A 141 -13.17 -2.66 -22.67
N SER A 142 -12.57 -2.50 -23.85
CA SER A 142 -12.26 -3.59 -24.78
C SER A 142 -10.88 -4.23 -24.58
N SER A 143 -10.07 -3.70 -23.65
CA SER A 143 -8.69 -4.13 -23.46
C SER A 143 -8.42 -4.61 -22.04
N PRO A 144 -7.75 -5.76 -21.84
CA PRO A 144 -7.28 -6.16 -20.53
C PRO A 144 -6.10 -5.32 -20.05
N TRP A 145 -5.44 -4.58 -20.95
CA TRP A 145 -4.28 -3.76 -20.63
C TRP A 145 -4.67 -2.42 -20.02
N PHE A 146 -3.91 -1.99 -19.01
CA PHE A 146 -4.04 -0.67 -18.42
C PHE A 146 -2.69 0.04 -18.25
N PHE A 147 -2.76 1.36 -18.25
CA PHE A 147 -1.65 2.25 -17.96
C PHE A 147 -1.98 3.07 -16.73
N ARG A 148 -0.98 3.34 -15.90
CA ARG A 148 -1.18 4.07 -14.67
C ARG A 148 -0.03 5.04 -14.41
N ALA A 149 -0.37 6.23 -13.93
CA ALA A 149 0.57 7.18 -13.35
C ALA A 149 0.17 7.43 -11.88
N THR A 150 1.12 7.40 -10.97
CA THR A 150 0.88 7.52 -9.52
C THR A 150 1.90 8.41 -8.86
N TYR A 151 1.47 9.14 -7.85
CA TYR A 151 2.31 9.76 -6.84
C TYR A 151 2.19 8.95 -5.56
N THR A 152 3.32 8.49 -5.02
CA THR A 152 3.38 7.54 -3.90
C THR A 152 4.33 8.01 -2.80
N PRO A 153 3.91 8.96 -1.94
CA PRO A 153 4.76 9.36 -0.83
C PRO A 153 4.92 8.21 0.18
N LEU A 154 6.16 7.96 0.60
CA LEU A 154 6.53 7.01 1.64
C LEU A 154 6.80 7.78 2.94
N ILE A 155 6.22 7.32 4.04
CA ILE A 155 6.30 8.01 5.34
C ILE A 155 6.91 7.07 6.38
N SER A 156 8.05 7.45 6.95
CA SER A 156 8.71 6.71 8.03
C SER A 156 8.27 7.23 9.40
N TYR A 157 7.29 6.59 10.02
CA TYR A 157 6.80 6.99 11.35
C TYR A 157 7.75 6.59 12.51
N LEU A 158 8.64 5.61 12.28
CA LEU A 158 9.50 5.07 13.34
C LEU A 158 10.80 5.87 13.54
N LEU A 159 11.24 6.65 12.56
CA LEU A 159 12.52 7.36 12.56
C LEU A 159 12.37 8.87 12.30
N GLY A 160 11.29 9.49 12.80
CA GLY A 160 11.15 10.96 12.79
C GLY A 160 10.36 11.56 11.62
N SER A 161 9.35 10.84 11.09
CA SER A 161 8.42 11.35 10.07
C SER A 161 9.13 11.87 8.82
N GLN A 162 10.10 11.11 8.30
CA GLN A 162 10.73 11.41 7.03
C GLN A 162 9.80 11.06 5.87
N TRP A 163 9.71 11.98 4.91
CA TRP A 163 8.92 11.84 3.69
C TRP A 163 9.85 11.53 2.51
N GLN A 164 9.51 10.52 1.73
CA GLN A 164 10.14 10.25 0.45
C GLN A 164 9.09 10.36 -0.64
N HIS A 165 9.32 11.24 -1.61
CA HIS A 165 8.39 11.51 -2.68
C HIS A 165 8.74 10.65 -3.89
N TRP A 166 7.85 9.73 -4.25
CA TRP A 166 7.98 8.87 -5.42
C TRP A 166 6.85 9.12 -6.42
N GLY A 167 7.16 8.94 -7.70
CA GLY A 167 6.22 9.09 -8.80
C GLY A 167 6.38 7.91 -9.74
N GLY A 168 5.36 7.07 -9.85
CA GLY A 168 5.44 5.81 -10.55
C GLY A 168 4.60 5.74 -11.82
N LEU A 169 5.12 5.03 -12.83
CA LEU A 169 4.38 4.62 -14.02
C LEU A 169 4.17 3.12 -13.99
N SER A 170 3.00 2.65 -14.44
CA SER A 170 2.69 1.22 -14.47
C SER A 170 2.07 0.79 -15.79
N LEU A 171 2.42 -0.43 -16.20
CA LEU A 171 1.80 -1.18 -17.29
C LEU A 171 1.28 -2.49 -16.72
N GLY A 172 -0.01 -2.75 -16.89
CA GLY A 172 -0.66 -3.90 -16.29
C GLY A 172 -1.62 -4.63 -17.19
N TYR A 173 -1.94 -5.85 -16.78
CA TYR A 173 -2.83 -6.78 -17.46
C TYR A 173 -3.88 -7.31 -16.49
N THR A 174 -5.15 -7.20 -16.87
CA THR A 174 -6.31 -7.69 -16.12
C THR A 174 -6.60 -9.13 -16.55
N ILE A 175 -6.54 -10.06 -15.60
CA ILE A 175 -6.67 -11.51 -15.79
C ILE A 175 -8.14 -11.95 -15.82
N SER A 176 -8.93 -11.44 -14.87
CA SER A 176 -10.37 -11.66 -14.79
C SER A 176 -11.02 -10.30 -14.69
N SER A 177 -12.08 -10.08 -15.47
CA SER A 177 -12.98 -8.95 -15.32
C SER A 177 -14.36 -9.51 -15.03
N PRO A 178 -15.09 -9.01 -14.01
CA PRO A 178 -16.52 -9.27 -13.96
C PRO A 178 -17.14 -8.80 -15.28
N SER A 179 -18.07 -9.58 -15.82
CA SER A 179 -18.89 -9.13 -16.94
C SER A 179 -19.70 -7.93 -16.44
N LYS A 180 -19.46 -6.75 -17.03
CA LYS A 180 -20.30 -5.57 -16.82
C LYS A 180 -21.74 -5.83 -17.23
#